data_AF-K1Q2M2-F1
#
_entry.id   AF-K1Q2M2-F1
#
_cell.length_a   1.000
_cell.length_b   1.000
_cell.length_c   1.000
_cell.angle_alpha   90.00
_cell.angle_beta   90.00
_cell.angle_gamma   90.00
#
_symmetry.space_group_name_H-M   'P 1'
#
loop_
_entity.id
_entity.type
_entity.pdbx_description
1 polymer ?
#
loop_
_entity_poly.entity_id
_entity_poly.type
_entity_poly.pdbx_seq_one_letter_code
_entity_poly.pdbx_strand_id
1 'polypeptide(L)'
;MNDGYKSKCTACGAYNDDLDHHGKTLDDHLRTVPTSLKKILGQCDDRCIAFNNRAPSPARHDQVEDLLEMIDGIVRQNNGEYYTNEMYSEAEKVMKHRQYQIERERERKHERERKEIERDVEKKYKTHYQSQNALEQRVAELESMRDHYASRSTALEKEVRELEEQIDHEKRQYGSPSSKLVTKLRHLQEEGTRLGSGRGSEKDKEIEELRHQLKHMQKETKKISKEKDRLYQERLGELDKRYSELEHGRHQAIKEVETGSGNVGEALIGGIMTIGKLAWKGIQMFF
;
A
#
# COMPACT_ATOMS: atom_id res chain seq x y z
N MET A 1 22.74 41.04 23.16
CA MET A 1 22.11 41.81 22.08
C MET A 1 20.65 41.38 22.04
N ASN A 2 19.76 42.16 22.65
CA ASN A 2 18.39 41.74 22.99
C ASN A 2 17.36 42.82 22.58
N ASP A 3 17.53 43.39 21.40
CA ASP A 3 16.69 44.50 20.89
C ASP A 3 15.65 44.07 19.83
N GLY A 4 15.59 42.79 19.43
CA GLY A 4 14.71 42.31 18.35
C GLY A 4 13.26 41.99 18.73
N TYR A 5 12.90 41.99 20.02
CA TYR A 5 11.57 41.54 20.47
C TYR A 5 10.50 42.64 20.56
N LYS A 6 10.87 43.92 20.31
CA LYS A 6 9.94 45.07 20.46
C LYS A 6 8.94 45.21 19.29
N SER A 7 9.28 44.75 18.08
CA SER A 7 8.49 44.99 16.87
C SER A 7 7.22 44.13 16.70
N LYS A 8 6.86 43.27 17.67
CA LYS A 8 5.86 42.20 17.47
C LYS A 8 4.60 42.29 18.34
N CYS A 9 4.42 43.38 19.09
CA CYS A 9 3.23 43.58 19.94
C CYS A 9 2.21 44.55 19.30
N THR A 10 0.97 44.08 19.15
CA THR A 10 -0.22 44.90 18.90
C THR A 10 -0.97 45.05 20.24
N ALA A 11 -1.22 46.28 20.69
CA ALA A 11 -2.08 46.51 21.84
C ALA A 11 -3.55 46.43 21.39
N CYS A 12 -4.26 45.38 21.81
CA CYS A 12 -5.68 45.19 21.49
C CYS A 12 -6.61 45.78 22.56
N GLY A 13 -7.44 46.75 22.14
CA GLY A 13 -8.81 46.95 22.61
C GLY A 13 -9.00 47.89 23.81
N ALA A 14 -9.29 49.17 23.54
CA ALA A 14 -10.26 49.91 24.35
C ALA A 14 -11.66 49.60 23.80
N TYR A 15 -12.64 49.37 24.68
CA TYR A 15 -14.05 49.26 24.29
C TYR A 15 -14.47 50.60 23.68
N ASN A 16 -14.56 50.66 22.35
CA ASN A 16 -14.95 51.90 21.66
C ASN A 16 -16.43 52.25 21.95
N ASP A 17 -17.21 51.26 22.41
CA ASP A 17 -18.58 51.42 22.93
C ASP A 17 -18.67 52.58 23.95
N ASP A 18 -17.68 52.73 24.85
CA ASP A 18 -17.67 53.79 25.88
C ASP A 18 -17.08 55.12 25.37
N LEU A 19 -16.18 55.07 24.39
CA LEU A 19 -15.54 56.26 23.80
C LEU A 19 -16.50 57.04 22.91
N ASP A 20 -17.29 56.32 22.10
CA ASP A 20 -18.35 56.88 21.25
C ASP A 20 -19.45 57.55 22.11
N HIS A 21 -19.80 56.94 23.25
CA HIS A 21 -20.78 57.49 24.20
C HIS A 21 -20.34 58.81 24.86
N HIS A 22 -19.04 59.08 24.91
CA HIS A 22 -18.46 60.29 25.50
C HIS A 22 -17.91 61.29 24.47
N GLY A 23 -18.05 61.01 23.17
CA GLY A 23 -17.56 61.86 22.09
C GLY A 23 -16.04 62.07 22.10
N LYS A 24 -15.28 61.07 22.59
CA LYS A 24 -13.82 61.14 22.71
C LYS A 24 -13.18 60.24 21.66
N THR A 25 -12.10 60.72 21.04
CA THR A 25 -11.30 59.86 20.16
C THR A 25 -10.43 58.91 20.96
N LEU A 26 -9.94 57.84 20.33
CA LEU A 26 -8.96 56.94 20.91
C LEU A 26 -7.69 57.70 21.35
N ASP A 27 -7.19 58.64 20.54
CA ASP A 27 -6.01 59.45 20.87
C ASP A 27 -6.21 60.28 22.14
N ASP A 28 -7.39 60.90 22.29
CA ASP A 28 -7.73 61.66 23.50
C ASP A 28 -7.72 60.78 24.74
N HIS A 29 -8.23 59.55 24.62
CA HIS A 29 -8.21 58.58 25.71
C HIS A 29 -6.78 58.18 26.07
N LEU A 30 -5.96 57.83 25.07
CA LEU A 30 -4.56 57.41 25.24
C LEU A 30 -3.68 58.50 25.87
N ARG A 31 -4.01 59.79 25.69
CA ARG A 31 -3.31 60.90 26.39
C ARG A 31 -3.55 60.90 27.90
N THR A 32 -4.69 60.38 28.36
CA THR A 32 -5.11 60.41 29.77
C THR A 32 -4.75 59.15 30.57
N VAL A 33 -4.21 58.12 29.92
CA VAL A 33 -3.92 56.83 30.60
C VAL A 33 -2.71 56.91 31.55
N PRO A 34 -2.62 56.00 32.55
CA PRO A 34 -1.50 55.95 33.49
C PRO A 34 -0.13 55.79 32.80
N THR A 35 0.92 56.33 33.42
CA THR A 35 2.30 56.28 32.90
C THR A 35 2.80 54.85 32.64
N SER A 36 2.35 53.88 33.44
CA SER A 36 2.65 52.46 33.22
C SER A 36 2.10 51.94 31.89
N LEU A 37 0.89 52.34 31.51
CA LEU A 37 0.29 51.97 30.23
C LEU A 37 0.96 52.71 29.07
N LYS A 38 1.28 54.01 29.23
CA LYS A 38 2.06 54.76 28.23
C LYS A 38 3.41 54.11 27.90
N LYS A 39 4.07 53.53 28.91
CA LYS A 39 5.32 52.80 28.72
C LYS A 39 5.13 51.52 27.88
N ILE A 40 4.01 50.82 28.04
CA ILE A 40 3.67 49.62 27.26
C ILE A 40 3.30 50.01 25.83
N LEU A 41 2.54 51.10 25.63
CA LEU A 41 2.19 51.59 24.29
C LEU A 41 3.44 51.99 23.49
N GLY A 42 4.38 52.68 24.13
CA GLY A 42 5.67 53.01 23.52
C GLY A 42 6.57 51.78 23.24
N GLN A 43 6.36 50.65 23.93
CA GLN A 43 6.99 49.37 23.55
C GLN A 43 6.30 48.69 22.36
N CYS A 44 5.08 49.10 22.04
CA CYS A 44 4.30 48.64 20.90
C CYS A 44 4.35 49.61 19.71
N ASP A 45 5.27 50.58 19.71
CA ASP A 45 5.39 51.65 18.71
C ASP A 45 4.07 52.44 18.52
N ASP A 46 3.32 52.65 19.61
CA ASP A 46 2.01 53.32 19.63
C ASP A 46 0.95 52.69 18.71
N ARG A 47 1.17 51.44 18.26
CA ARG A 47 0.23 50.67 17.43
C ARG A 47 -1.00 50.25 18.26
N CYS A 48 -2.06 51.04 18.16
CA CYS A 48 -3.30 50.86 18.91
C CYS A 48 -4.51 50.93 17.98
N ILE A 49 -5.47 50.03 18.19
CA ILE A 49 -6.78 50.04 17.51
C ILE A 49 -7.89 49.86 18.54
N ALA A 50 -8.99 50.60 18.36
CA ALA A 50 -10.19 50.48 19.17
C ALA A 50 -11.31 49.85 18.35
N PHE A 51 -12.04 48.93 18.97
CA PHE A 51 -13.13 48.20 18.34
C PHE A 51 -14.46 48.54 19.01
N ASN A 52 -15.44 48.90 18.19
CA ASN A 52 -16.85 48.96 18.58
C ASN A 52 -17.49 47.63 18.19
N ASN A 53 -17.69 46.76 19.19
CA ASN A 53 -18.24 45.42 18.98
C ASN A 53 -19.75 45.44 18.64
N ARG A 54 -20.41 46.59 18.78
CA ARG A 54 -21.83 46.81 18.47
C ARG A 54 -22.04 47.48 17.10
N ALA A 55 -20.96 47.78 16.38
CA ALA A 55 -21.04 48.46 15.09
C ALA A 55 -21.87 47.64 14.07
N PRO A 56 -22.84 48.28 13.38
CA PRO A 56 -23.56 47.65 12.29
C PRO A 56 -22.65 47.51 11.06
N SER A 57 -23.06 46.66 10.12
CA SER A 57 -22.46 46.66 8.78
C SER A 57 -22.85 47.96 8.05
N PRO A 58 -21.95 48.65 7.32
CA PRO A 58 -20.59 48.24 6.95
C PRO A 58 -19.47 48.64 7.93
N ALA A 59 -19.74 49.51 8.90
CA ALA A 59 -18.72 50.06 9.81
C ALA A 59 -17.92 49.00 10.60
N ARG A 60 -18.48 47.80 10.79
CA ARG A 60 -17.74 46.66 11.35
C ARG A 60 -16.69 46.08 10.37
N HIS A 61 -16.98 46.06 9.07
CA HIS A 61 -16.03 45.63 8.06
C HIS A 61 -14.86 46.61 7.95
N ASP A 62 -15.13 47.91 7.97
CA ASP A 62 -14.10 48.95 7.92
C ASP A 62 -13.12 48.81 9.11
N GLN A 63 -13.62 48.58 10.33
CA GLN A 63 -12.77 48.33 11.51
C GLN A 63 -11.92 47.05 11.41
N VAL A 64 -12.41 46.03 10.72
CA VAL A 64 -11.64 44.80 10.45
C VAL A 64 -10.58 45.06 9.39
N GLU A 65 -10.88 45.87 8.38
CA GLU A 65 -9.93 46.30 7.35
C GLU A 65 -8.78 47.12 7.96
N ASP A 66 -9.09 48.09 8.84
CA ASP A 66 -8.10 48.87 9.58
C ASP A 66 -7.14 47.99 10.40
N LEU A 67 -7.66 46.93 11.03
CA LEU A 67 -6.84 45.95 11.75
C LEU A 67 -5.93 45.17 10.82
N LEU A 68 -6.46 44.70 9.70
CA LEU A 68 -5.69 43.92 8.73
C LEU A 68 -4.59 44.78 8.09
N GLU A 69 -4.86 46.04 7.78
CA GLU A 69 -3.86 46.98 7.28
C GLU A 69 -2.75 47.21 8.31
N MET A 70 -3.12 47.36 9.60
CA MET A 70 -2.13 47.47 10.68
C MET A 70 -1.27 46.21 10.79
N ILE A 71 -1.88 45.01 10.75
CA ILE A 71 -1.15 43.73 10.79
C ILE A 71 -0.23 43.60 9.57
N ASP A 72 -0.70 43.92 8.37
CA ASP A 72 0.09 43.90 7.14
C ASP A 72 1.28 44.87 7.22
N GLY A 73 1.07 46.06 7.80
CA GLY A 73 2.14 47.01 8.09
C GLY A 73 3.20 46.42 9.02
N ILE A 74 2.79 45.75 10.10
CA ILE A 74 3.69 45.06 11.04
C ILE A 74 4.47 43.94 10.33
N VAL A 75 3.81 43.14 9.50
CA VAL A 75 4.44 42.05 8.76
C VAL A 75 5.46 42.60 7.76
N ARG A 76 5.12 43.66 7.01
CA ARG A 76 6.05 44.33 6.07
C ARG A 76 7.28 44.91 6.78
N GLN A 77 7.07 45.54 7.94
CA GLN A 77 8.17 46.06 8.78
C GLN A 77 9.06 44.94 9.32
N ASN A 78 8.51 43.74 9.54
CA ASN A 78 9.23 42.55 9.93
C ASN A 78 9.73 41.72 8.72
N ASN A 79 9.94 42.35 7.55
CA ASN A 79 10.43 41.71 6.31
C ASN A 79 9.58 40.54 5.80
N GLY A 80 8.29 40.52 6.12
CA GLY A 80 7.40 39.41 5.80
C GLY A 80 7.50 38.23 6.75
N GLU A 81 8.32 38.32 7.81
CA GLU A 81 8.50 37.25 8.79
C GLU A 81 7.50 37.32 9.94
N TYR A 82 7.11 36.16 10.44
CA TYR A 82 6.22 36.01 11.57
C TYR A 82 6.97 36.04 12.91
N TYR A 83 6.22 36.12 14.03
CA TYR A 83 6.82 35.88 15.34
C TYR A 83 7.32 34.43 15.41
N THR A 84 8.62 34.27 15.61
CA THR A 84 9.23 32.97 15.87
C THR A 84 10.15 33.09 17.08
N ASN A 85 10.22 32.01 17.85
CA ASN A 85 11.17 31.81 18.93
C ASN A 85 11.58 30.34 18.93
N GLU A 86 12.51 29.96 19.80
CA GLU A 86 12.99 28.58 19.89
C GLU A 86 11.85 27.56 20.08
N MET A 87 10.86 27.88 20.91
CA MET A 87 9.69 27.02 21.12
C MET A 87 8.87 26.82 19.84
N TYR A 88 8.64 27.87 19.04
CA TYR A 88 7.95 27.76 17.76
C TYR A 88 8.74 26.93 16.75
N SER A 89 10.07 27.11 16.68
CA SER A 89 10.91 26.34 15.77
C SER A 89 10.93 24.84 16.13
N GLU A 90 11.06 24.51 17.42
CA GLU A 90 11.01 23.12 17.88
C GLU A 90 9.62 22.50 17.65
N ALA A 91 8.54 23.25 17.90
CA ALA A 91 7.19 22.79 17.60
C ALA A 91 7.02 22.48 16.11
N GLU A 92 7.50 23.36 15.21
CA GLU A 92 7.44 23.13 13.76
C GLU A 92 8.21 21.88 13.33
N LYS A 93 9.42 21.65 13.89
CA LYS A 93 10.21 20.43 13.63
C LYS A 93 9.45 19.18 14.05
N VAL A 94 8.85 19.19 15.25
CA VAL A 94 8.05 18.06 15.75
C VAL A 94 6.85 17.79 14.83
N MET A 95 6.15 18.83 14.39
CA MET A 95 5.02 18.70 13.47
C MET A 95 5.43 18.12 12.12
N LYS A 96 6.50 18.65 11.50
CA LYS A 96 7.06 18.14 10.25
C LYS A 96 7.51 16.68 10.38
N HIS A 97 8.20 16.33 11.47
CA HIS A 97 8.60 14.96 11.72
C HIS A 97 7.39 14.03 11.87
N ARG A 98 6.36 14.45 12.62
CA ARG A 98 5.15 13.66 12.79
C ARG A 98 4.42 13.45 11.47
N GLN A 99 4.32 14.49 10.64
CA GLN A 99 3.72 14.41 9.30
C GLN A 99 4.47 13.40 8.41
N TYR A 100 5.80 13.44 8.40
CA TYR A 100 6.61 12.47 7.68
C TYR A 100 6.37 11.03 8.14
N GLN A 101 6.31 10.79 9.46
CA GLN A 101 6.05 9.44 9.98
C GLN A 101 4.67 8.92 9.58
N ILE A 102 3.66 9.78 9.63
CA ILE A 102 2.29 9.45 9.21
C ILE A 102 2.28 9.04 7.73
N GLU A 103 2.93 9.81 6.86
CA GLU A 103 2.95 9.51 5.43
C GLU A 103 3.67 8.19 5.14
N ARG A 104 4.83 7.98 5.79
CA ARG A 104 5.59 6.74 5.67
C ARG A 104 4.82 5.51 6.19
N GLU A 105 4.03 5.67 7.25
CA GLU A 105 3.18 4.60 7.76
C GLU A 105 2.05 4.27 6.78
N ARG A 106 1.47 5.28 6.12
CA ARG A 106 0.44 5.10 5.08
C ARG A 106 0.97 4.32 3.88
N GLU A 107 2.13 4.71 3.36
CA GLU A 107 2.79 4.01 2.25
C GLU A 107 3.05 2.54 2.60
N ARG A 108 3.57 2.29 3.81
CA ARG A 108 3.78 0.93 4.31
C ARG A 108 2.49 0.14 4.44
N LYS A 109 1.40 0.78 4.87
CA LYS A 109 0.09 0.14 4.97
C LYS A 109 -0.44 -0.23 3.58
N HIS A 110 -0.34 0.68 2.62
CA HIS A 110 -0.73 0.43 1.22
C HIS A 110 0.02 -0.77 0.64
N GLU A 111 1.34 -0.80 0.81
CA GLU A 111 2.19 -1.91 0.34
C GLU A 111 1.85 -3.24 1.04
N ARG A 112 1.53 -3.21 2.33
CA ARG A 112 1.10 -4.41 3.06
C ARG A 112 -0.20 -4.96 2.53
N GLU A 113 -1.19 -4.10 2.28
CA GLU A 113 -2.49 -4.49 1.72
C GLU A 113 -2.33 -5.02 0.28
N ARG A 114 -1.46 -4.44 -0.55
CA ARG A 114 -1.11 -4.98 -1.88
C ARG A 114 -0.57 -6.41 -1.79
N LYS A 115 0.39 -6.66 -0.90
CA LYS A 115 0.94 -8.01 -0.68
C LYS A 115 -0.08 -8.99 -0.12
N GLU A 116 -1.03 -8.52 0.67
CA GLU A 116 -2.12 -9.35 1.19
C GLU A 116 -3.09 -9.76 0.06
N ILE A 117 -3.43 -8.82 -0.83
CA ILE A 117 -4.21 -9.12 -2.04
C ILE A 117 -3.54 -10.21 -2.88
N GLU A 118 -2.23 -10.08 -3.12
CA GLU A 118 -1.45 -11.07 -3.88
C GLU A 118 -1.51 -12.46 -3.22
N ARG A 119 -1.23 -12.55 -1.92
CA ARG A 119 -1.27 -13.81 -1.17
C ARG A 119 -2.65 -14.46 -1.16
N ASP A 120 -3.71 -13.68 -0.99
CA ASP A 120 -5.09 -14.19 -0.98
C ASP A 120 -5.47 -14.76 -2.34
N VAL A 121 -5.14 -14.03 -3.42
CA VAL A 121 -5.41 -14.47 -4.78
C VAL A 121 -4.63 -15.75 -5.08
N GLU A 122 -3.35 -15.82 -4.74
CA GLU A 122 -2.55 -17.02 -4.93
C GLU A 122 -3.10 -18.21 -4.14
N LYS A 123 -3.44 -18.01 -2.86
CA LYS A 123 -4.00 -19.05 -1.99
C LYS A 123 -5.31 -19.61 -2.54
N LYS A 124 -6.18 -18.77 -3.12
CA LYS A 124 -7.46 -19.18 -3.69
C LYS A 124 -7.32 -20.21 -4.81
N TYR A 125 -6.24 -20.14 -5.61
CA TYR A 125 -6.04 -21.02 -6.77
C TYR A 125 -4.94 -22.08 -6.57
N LYS A 126 -4.26 -22.07 -5.41
CA LYS A 126 -3.16 -22.99 -5.08
C LYS A 126 -3.51 -24.46 -5.31
N THR A 127 -4.65 -24.93 -4.78
CA THR A 127 -5.07 -26.33 -4.90
C THR A 127 -5.26 -26.74 -6.35
N HIS A 128 -5.81 -25.86 -7.20
CA HIS A 128 -6.03 -26.16 -8.61
C HIS A 128 -4.70 -26.39 -9.34
N TYR A 129 -3.73 -25.50 -9.15
CA TYR A 129 -2.39 -25.67 -9.74
C TYR A 129 -1.67 -26.92 -9.20
N GLN A 130 -1.83 -27.23 -7.91
CA GLN A 130 -1.27 -28.45 -7.32
C GLN A 130 -1.88 -29.72 -7.94
N SER A 131 -3.20 -29.78 -8.10
CA SER A 131 -3.88 -30.91 -8.74
C SER A 131 -3.46 -31.10 -10.19
N GLN A 132 -3.30 -30.00 -10.95
CA GLN A 132 -2.80 -30.06 -12.32
C GLN A 132 -1.36 -30.60 -12.36
N ASN A 133 -0.45 -30.05 -11.55
CA ASN A 133 0.94 -30.48 -11.52
C ASN A 133 1.07 -31.96 -11.13
N ALA A 134 0.26 -32.44 -10.17
CA ALA A 134 0.24 -33.84 -9.78
C ALA A 134 -0.21 -34.75 -10.94
N LEU A 135 -1.22 -34.32 -11.70
CA LEU A 135 -1.68 -35.06 -12.87
C LEU A 135 -0.63 -35.07 -13.99
N GLU A 136 0.05 -33.95 -14.23
CA GLU A 136 1.16 -33.84 -15.19
C GLU A 136 2.31 -34.79 -14.83
N GLN A 137 2.72 -34.81 -13.56
CA GLN A 137 3.73 -35.75 -13.05
C GLN A 137 3.31 -37.19 -13.24
N ARG A 138 2.06 -37.53 -12.90
CA ARG A 138 1.54 -38.89 -13.05
C ARG A 138 1.54 -39.36 -14.50
N VAL A 139 1.13 -38.51 -15.44
CA VAL A 139 1.17 -38.82 -16.88
C VAL A 139 2.61 -39.04 -17.34
N ALA A 140 3.53 -38.16 -16.97
CA ALA A 140 4.94 -38.27 -17.35
C ALA A 140 5.60 -39.56 -16.81
N GLU A 141 5.32 -39.93 -15.57
CA GLU A 141 5.78 -41.18 -14.97
C GLU A 141 5.29 -42.42 -15.74
N LEU A 142 4.01 -42.46 -16.07
CA LEU A 142 3.42 -43.59 -16.81
C LEU A 142 3.97 -43.67 -18.23
N GLU A 143 4.14 -42.54 -18.91
CA GLU A 143 4.75 -42.48 -20.25
C GLU A 143 6.20 -42.97 -20.23
N SER A 144 7.00 -42.55 -19.25
CA SER A 144 8.38 -43.02 -19.08
C SER A 144 8.44 -44.54 -18.88
N MET A 145 7.55 -45.10 -18.05
CA MET A 145 7.45 -46.55 -17.89
C MET A 145 7.07 -47.26 -19.18
N ARG A 146 6.09 -46.74 -19.92
CA ARG A 146 5.67 -47.30 -21.21
C ARG A 146 6.83 -47.32 -22.21
N ASP A 147 7.57 -46.23 -22.33
CA ASP A 147 8.69 -46.11 -23.25
C ASP A 147 9.84 -47.07 -22.87
N HIS A 148 10.09 -47.26 -21.57
CA HIS A 148 11.01 -48.28 -21.07
C HIS A 148 10.56 -49.70 -21.45
N TYR A 149 9.28 -50.04 -21.26
CA TYR A 149 8.75 -51.35 -21.65
C TYR A 149 8.82 -51.60 -23.16
N ALA A 150 8.49 -50.60 -23.98
CA ALA A 150 8.66 -50.68 -25.43
C ALA A 150 10.11 -50.92 -25.83
N SER A 151 11.05 -50.20 -25.19
CA SER A 151 12.49 -50.39 -25.42
C SER A 151 12.96 -51.80 -25.03
N ARG A 152 12.50 -52.34 -23.88
CA ARG A 152 12.84 -53.71 -23.47
C ARG A 152 12.23 -54.76 -24.41
N SER A 153 10.99 -54.56 -24.85
CA SER A 153 10.32 -55.46 -25.81
C SER A 153 11.10 -55.55 -27.12
N THR A 154 11.50 -54.42 -27.69
CA THR A 154 12.28 -54.41 -28.95
C THR A 154 13.67 -55.02 -28.78
N ALA A 155 14.32 -54.84 -27.63
CA ALA A 155 15.60 -55.48 -27.31
C ALA A 155 15.44 -57.01 -27.21
N LEU A 156 14.43 -57.49 -26.49
CA LEU A 156 14.14 -58.92 -26.38
C LEU A 156 13.85 -59.57 -27.72
N GLU A 157 13.08 -58.91 -28.60
CA GLU A 157 12.83 -59.42 -29.95
C GLU A 157 14.13 -59.55 -30.79
N LYS A 158 15.10 -58.67 -30.60
CA LYS A 158 16.42 -58.79 -31.23
C LYS A 158 17.22 -59.94 -30.64
N GLU A 159 17.29 -60.04 -29.30
CA GLU A 159 17.97 -61.14 -28.60
C GLU A 159 17.39 -62.51 -29.00
N VAL A 160 16.06 -62.61 -29.11
CA VAL A 160 15.38 -63.83 -29.57
C VAL A 160 15.75 -64.17 -31.00
N ARG A 161 15.70 -63.20 -31.94
CA ARG A 161 16.09 -63.42 -33.34
C ARG A 161 17.54 -63.90 -33.46
N GLU A 162 18.47 -63.26 -32.76
CA GLU A 162 19.89 -63.65 -32.76
C GLU A 162 20.11 -65.05 -32.18
N LEU A 163 19.39 -65.42 -31.13
CA LEU A 163 19.45 -66.77 -30.54
C LEU A 163 18.84 -67.84 -31.45
N GLU A 164 17.74 -67.53 -32.12
CA GLU A 164 17.12 -68.41 -33.11
C GLU A 164 18.09 -68.69 -34.27
N GLU A 165 18.76 -67.66 -34.79
CA GLU A 165 19.80 -67.80 -35.82
C GLU A 165 20.98 -68.67 -35.36
N GLN A 166 21.44 -68.51 -34.12
CA GLN A 166 22.50 -69.33 -33.53
C GLN A 166 22.08 -70.80 -33.39
N ILE A 167 20.86 -71.05 -32.91
CA ILE A 167 20.29 -72.40 -32.79
C ILE A 167 20.21 -73.06 -34.16
N ASP A 168 19.76 -72.32 -35.17
CA ASP A 168 19.64 -72.81 -36.54
C ASP A 168 21.02 -73.15 -37.15
N HIS A 169 22.02 -72.29 -36.91
CA HIS A 169 23.40 -72.54 -37.34
C HIS A 169 23.99 -73.80 -36.68
N GLU A 170 23.85 -73.95 -35.36
CA GLU A 170 24.37 -75.09 -34.61
C GLU A 170 23.68 -76.40 -35.03
N LYS A 171 22.36 -76.36 -35.26
CA LYS A 171 21.59 -77.48 -35.77
C LYS A 171 22.04 -77.92 -37.17
N ARG A 172 22.42 -76.98 -38.05
CA ARG A 172 22.98 -77.28 -39.39
C ARG A 172 24.39 -77.87 -39.31
N GLN A 173 25.24 -77.40 -38.39
CA GLN A 173 26.61 -77.87 -38.22
C GLN A 173 26.71 -79.24 -37.53
N TYR A 174 25.93 -79.46 -36.46
CA TYR A 174 26.08 -80.61 -35.56
C TYR A 174 24.84 -81.53 -35.50
N GLY A 175 23.79 -81.25 -36.27
CA GLY A 175 22.56 -82.06 -36.35
C GLY A 175 21.56 -81.84 -35.20
N SER A 176 21.98 -81.28 -34.07
CA SER A 176 21.11 -80.89 -32.97
C SER A 176 21.63 -79.64 -32.25
N PRO A 177 20.76 -78.72 -31.80
CA PRO A 177 21.18 -77.53 -31.07
C PRO A 177 21.51 -77.82 -29.61
N SER A 178 22.39 -77.00 -29.03
CA SER A 178 22.81 -77.12 -27.63
C SER A 178 21.66 -76.85 -26.67
N SER A 179 21.53 -77.70 -25.64
CA SER A 179 20.55 -77.56 -24.57
C SER A 179 20.61 -76.19 -23.87
N LYS A 180 21.80 -75.57 -23.81
CA LYS A 180 22.00 -74.24 -23.24
C LYS A 180 21.29 -73.14 -24.06
N LEU A 181 21.41 -73.17 -25.38
CA LEU A 181 20.77 -72.18 -26.26
C LEU A 181 19.25 -72.33 -26.24
N VAL A 182 18.76 -73.56 -26.31
CA VAL A 182 17.32 -73.86 -26.23
C VAL A 182 16.73 -73.39 -24.88
N THR A 183 17.45 -73.60 -23.78
CA THR A 183 17.02 -73.13 -22.45
C THR A 183 16.98 -71.60 -22.36
N LYS A 184 17.97 -70.91 -22.95
CA LYS A 184 18.02 -69.45 -22.97
C LYS A 184 16.90 -68.85 -23.82
N LEU A 185 16.63 -69.42 -25.00
CA LEU A 185 15.52 -69.00 -25.86
C LEU A 185 14.18 -69.11 -25.12
N ARG A 186 13.94 -70.24 -24.44
CA ARG A 186 12.72 -70.44 -23.62
C ARG A 186 12.56 -69.34 -22.56
N HIS A 187 13.63 -69.01 -21.83
CA HIS A 187 13.56 -67.94 -20.82
C HIS A 187 13.25 -66.56 -21.41
N LEU A 188 13.83 -66.21 -22.56
CA LEU A 188 13.54 -64.94 -23.22
C LEU A 188 12.11 -64.89 -23.77
N GLN A 189 11.59 -66.01 -24.28
CA GLN A 189 10.19 -66.13 -24.70
C GLN A 189 9.21 -66.03 -23.52
N GLU A 190 9.57 -66.59 -22.36
CA GLU A 190 8.84 -66.41 -21.10
C GLU A 190 8.84 -64.95 -20.63
N GLU A 191 9.96 -64.24 -20.77
CA GLU A 191 10.04 -62.81 -20.47
C GLU A 191 9.18 -61.97 -21.43
N GLY A 192 9.24 -62.27 -22.73
CA GLY A 192 8.43 -61.61 -23.76
C GLY A 192 6.92 -61.82 -23.54
N THR A 193 6.49 -63.03 -23.19
CA THR A 193 5.08 -63.30 -22.86
C THR A 193 4.63 -62.60 -21.57
N ARG A 194 5.51 -62.43 -20.57
CA ARG A 194 5.21 -61.63 -19.38
C ARG A 194 5.01 -60.15 -19.70
N LEU A 195 5.87 -59.59 -20.56
CA LEU A 195 5.76 -58.21 -21.03
C LEU A 195 4.55 -57.97 -21.93
N GLY A 196 4.21 -58.95 -22.77
CA GLY A 196 3.05 -58.92 -23.66
C GLY A 196 1.71 -59.30 -23.01
N SER A 197 1.70 -59.66 -21.71
CA SER A 197 0.43 -59.89 -21.01
C SER A 197 -0.41 -58.61 -21.02
N GLY A 198 -1.73 -58.71 -21.20
CA GLY A 198 -2.68 -57.60 -21.45
C GLY A 198 -2.64 -56.41 -20.49
N ARG A 199 -1.82 -56.42 -19.43
CA ARG A 199 -1.48 -55.28 -18.58
C ARG A 199 -0.89 -54.10 -19.35
N GLY A 200 -0.24 -54.34 -20.50
CA GLY A 200 0.25 -53.26 -21.37
C GLY A 200 -0.90 -52.43 -21.95
N SER A 201 -1.93 -53.10 -22.50
CA SER A 201 -3.07 -52.41 -23.12
C SER A 201 -4.00 -51.73 -22.10
N GLU A 202 -4.09 -52.25 -20.87
CA GLU A 202 -4.78 -51.56 -19.77
C GLU A 202 -4.07 -50.28 -19.35
N LYS A 203 -2.73 -50.32 -19.21
CA LYS A 203 -1.94 -49.13 -18.88
C LYS A 203 -1.95 -48.09 -20.00
N ASP A 204 -1.95 -48.50 -21.26
CA ASP A 204 -2.05 -47.58 -22.38
C ASP A 204 -3.42 -46.86 -22.41
N LYS A 205 -4.50 -47.55 -22.05
CA LYS A 205 -5.82 -46.93 -21.87
C LYS A 205 -5.83 -45.94 -20.70
N GLU A 206 -5.22 -46.30 -19.56
CA GLU A 206 -5.08 -45.41 -18.40
C GLU A 206 -4.31 -44.12 -18.79
N ILE A 207 -3.19 -44.25 -19.51
CA ILE A 207 -2.41 -43.10 -20.00
C ILE A 207 -3.28 -42.20 -20.89
N GLU A 208 -4.05 -42.77 -21.81
CA GLU A 208 -4.88 -41.99 -22.73
C GLU A 208 -6.04 -41.27 -22.01
N GLU A 209 -6.67 -41.91 -21.03
CA GLU A 209 -7.67 -41.27 -20.17
C GLU A 209 -7.06 -40.12 -19.37
N LEU A 210 -5.90 -40.33 -18.75
CA LEU A 210 -5.20 -39.28 -17.98
C LEU A 210 -4.75 -38.12 -18.89
N ARG A 211 -4.32 -38.39 -20.13
CA ARG A 211 -4.04 -37.36 -21.13
C ARG A 211 -5.27 -36.54 -21.48
N HIS A 212 -6.42 -37.20 -21.65
CA HIS A 212 -7.67 -36.50 -21.92
C HIS A 212 -8.07 -35.60 -20.74
N GLN A 213 -7.98 -36.13 -19.52
CA GLN A 213 -8.22 -35.37 -18.29
C GLN A 213 -7.24 -34.19 -18.17
N LEU A 214 -5.96 -34.40 -18.44
CA LEU A 214 -4.94 -33.37 -18.39
C LEU A 214 -5.23 -32.25 -19.41
N LYS A 215 -5.61 -32.61 -20.63
CA LYS A 215 -6.00 -31.64 -21.67
C LYS A 215 -7.22 -30.82 -21.25
N HIS A 216 -8.20 -31.43 -20.59
CA HIS A 216 -9.35 -30.71 -20.03
C HIS A 216 -8.91 -29.77 -18.90
N MET A 217 -8.13 -30.27 -17.94
CA MET A 217 -7.59 -29.49 -16.82
C MET A 217 -6.74 -28.30 -17.29
N GLN A 218 -5.92 -28.46 -18.33
CA GLN A 218 -5.12 -27.39 -18.90
C GLN A 218 -5.99 -26.28 -19.52
N LYS A 219 -7.13 -26.63 -20.13
CA LYS A 219 -8.10 -25.63 -20.62
C LYS A 219 -8.73 -24.86 -19.47
N GLU A 220 -9.15 -25.56 -18.41
CA GLU A 220 -9.70 -24.93 -17.21
C GLU A 220 -8.67 -24.03 -16.51
N THR A 221 -7.42 -24.48 -16.41
CA THR A 221 -6.30 -23.69 -15.89
C THR A 221 -6.13 -22.38 -16.65
N LYS A 222 -6.22 -22.40 -17.99
CA LYS A 222 -6.14 -21.18 -18.79
C LYS A 222 -7.28 -20.21 -18.49
N LYS A 223 -8.50 -20.72 -18.25
CA LYS A 223 -9.64 -19.87 -17.84
C LYS A 223 -9.41 -19.30 -16.45
N ILE A 224 -8.99 -20.15 -15.50
CA ILE A 224 -8.69 -19.77 -14.13
C ILE A 224 -7.56 -18.74 -14.05
N SER A 225 -6.52 -18.87 -14.87
CA SER A 225 -5.42 -17.89 -14.92
C SER A 225 -5.92 -16.51 -15.35
N LYS A 226 -6.77 -16.44 -16.39
CA LYS A 226 -7.36 -15.17 -16.83
C LYS A 226 -8.24 -14.57 -15.74
N GLU A 227 -9.03 -15.39 -15.06
CA GLU A 227 -9.88 -14.94 -13.95
C GLU A 227 -9.05 -14.50 -12.74
N LYS A 228 -7.95 -15.19 -12.43
CA LYS A 228 -6.99 -14.81 -11.39
C LYS A 228 -6.42 -13.42 -11.67
N ASP A 229 -5.95 -13.19 -12.91
CA ASP A 229 -5.37 -11.91 -13.30
C ASP A 229 -6.43 -10.80 -13.26
N ARG A 230 -7.65 -11.08 -13.71
CA ARG A 230 -8.78 -10.14 -13.62
C ARG A 230 -9.09 -9.76 -12.17
N LEU A 231 -9.25 -10.75 -11.30
CA LEU A 231 -9.55 -10.55 -9.88
C LEU A 231 -8.43 -9.77 -9.17
N TYR A 232 -7.17 -10.07 -9.50
CA TYR A 232 -6.03 -9.35 -8.96
C TYR A 232 -6.06 -7.88 -9.38
N GLN A 233 -6.25 -7.59 -10.67
CA GLN A 233 -6.33 -6.21 -11.17
C GLN A 233 -7.53 -5.44 -10.61
N GLU A 234 -8.68 -6.09 -10.46
CA GLU A 234 -9.87 -5.48 -9.86
C GLU A 234 -9.63 -5.09 -8.40
N ARG A 235 -9.14 -6.02 -7.57
CA ARG A 235 -8.83 -5.72 -6.16
C ARG A 235 -7.74 -4.66 -6.00
N LEU A 236 -6.72 -4.70 -6.86
CA LEU A 236 -5.65 -3.71 -6.84
C LEU A 236 -6.17 -2.33 -7.23
N GLY A 237 -7.02 -2.25 -8.26
CA GLY A 237 -7.66 -1.01 -8.68
C GLY A 237 -8.60 -0.43 -7.62
N GLU A 238 -9.37 -1.28 -6.92
CA GLU A 238 -10.19 -0.84 -5.78
C GLU A 238 -9.34 -0.28 -4.64
N LEU A 239 -8.22 -0.94 -4.32
CA LEU A 239 -7.29 -0.48 -3.29
C LEU A 239 -6.68 0.88 -3.67
N ASP A 240 -6.13 0.98 -4.89
CA ASP A 240 -5.49 2.20 -5.38
C ASP A 240 -6.51 3.35 -5.44
N LYS A 241 -7.75 3.09 -5.88
CA LYS A 241 -8.84 4.08 -5.87
C LYS A 241 -9.13 4.61 -4.46
N ARG A 242 -9.27 3.72 -3.46
CA ARG A 242 -9.51 4.12 -2.07
C ARG A 242 -8.40 5.02 -1.53
N TYR A 243 -7.15 4.71 -1.85
CA TYR A 243 -6.01 5.53 -1.44
C TYR A 243 -5.96 6.89 -2.17
N SER A 244 -6.27 6.92 -3.47
CA SER A 244 -6.39 8.19 -4.22
C SER A 244 -7.52 9.08 -3.67
N GLU A 245 -8.66 8.53 -3.28
CA GLU A 245 -9.77 9.28 -2.67
C GLU A 245 -9.37 9.91 -1.33
N LEU A 246 -8.68 9.15 -0.47
CA LEU A 246 -8.14 9.66 0.80
C LEU A 246 -7.11 10.77 0.59
N GLU A 247 -6.23 10.59 -0.40
CA GLU A 247 -5.25 11.60 -0.77
C GLU A 247 -5.88 12.87 -1.33
N HIS A 248 -6.91 12.73 -2.18
CA HIS A 248 -7.66 13.86 -2.71
C HIS A 248 -8.35 14.65 -1.58
N GLY A 249 -9.04 13.97 -0.67
CA GLY A 249 -9.69 14.61 0.49
C GLY A 249 -8.70 15.37 1.38
N ARG A 250 -7.47 14.85 1.53
CA ARG A 250 -6.39 15.53 2.25
C ARG A 250 -5.93 16.79 1.53
N HIS A 251 -5.69 16.73 0.23
CA HIS A 251 -5.28 17.90 -0.55
C HIS A 251 -6.37 18.98 -0.55
N GLN A 252 -7.64 18.57 -0.62
CA GLN A 252 -8.76 19.49 -0.50
C GLN A 252 -8.78 20.17 0.87
N ALA A 253 -8.64 19.42 1.96
CA ALA A 253 -8.59 19.98 3.31
C ALA A 253 -7.41 20.96 3.49
N ILE A 254 -6.23 20.64 2.94
CA ILE A 254 -5.07 21.55 2.95
C ILE A 254 -5.40 22.83 2.18
N LYS A 255 -5.98 22.72 0.98
CA LYS A 255 -6.35 23.86 0.15
C LYS A 255 -7.41 24.74 0.82
N GLU A 256 -8.39 24.17 1.51
CA GLU A 256 -9.40 24.92 2.28
C GLU A 256 -8.77 25.71 3.43
N VAL A 257 -7.77 25.14 4.10
CA VAL A 257 -6.98 25.83 5.14
C VAL A 257 -6.13 26.96 4.53
N GLU A 258 -5.45 26.70 3.41
CA GLU A 258 -4.57 27.69 2.74
C GLU A 258 -5.35 28.85 2.12
N THR A 259 -6.55 28.58 1.57
CA THR A 259 -7.38 29.59 0.90
C THR A 259 -8.34 30.31 1.83
N GLY A 260 -8.43 29.90 3.11
CA GLY A 260 -9.35 30.49 4.09
C GLY A 260 -10.83 30.36 3.73
N SER A 261 -11.17 29.47 2.78
CA SER A 261 -12.51 29.34 2.19
C SER A 261 -13.43 28.41 2.98
N GLY A 262 -12.87 27.61 3.91
CA GLY A 262 -13.63 26.85 4.90
C GLY A 262 -13.96 27.68 6.14
N ASN A 263 -14.83 27.17 7.01
CA ASN A 263 -15.06 27.72 8.35
C ASN A 263 -13.83 27.40 9.25
N VAL A 264 -12.66 27.88 8.85
CA VAL A 264 -11.33 27.59 9.42
C VAL A 264 -11.30 27.93 10.91
N GLY A 265 -12.12 28.88 11.35
CA GLY A 265 -12.36 29.19 12.76
C GLY A 265 -12.93 28.02 13.58
N GLU A 266 -13.95 27.30 13.10
CA GLU A 266 -14.50 26.13 13.81
C GLU A 266 -13.52 24.94 13.83
N ALA A 267 -12.78 24.73 12.73
CA ALA A 267 -11.78 23.67 12.64
C ALA A 267 -10.54 23.94 13.51
N LEU A 268 -10.05 25.20 13.55
CA LEU A 268 -8.97 25.62 14.44
C LEU A 268 -9.41 25.62 15.89
N ILE A 269 -10.59 26.15 16.23
CA ILE A 269 -11.10 26.13 17.61
C ILE A 269 -11.31 24.68 18.07
N GLY A 270 -11.85 23.80 17.21
CA GLY A 270 -11.98 22.37 17.48
C GLY A 270 -10.62 21.66 17.68
N GLY A 271 -9.64 21.94 16.81
CA GLY A 271 -8.29 21.39 16.88
C GLY A 271 -7.51 21.88 18.11
N ILE A 272 -7.52 23.20 18.37
CA ILE A 272 -6.88 23.83 19.52
C ILE A 272 -7.52 23.34 20.83
N MET A 273 -8.85 23.19 20.90
CA MET A 273 -9.52 22.61 22.07
C MET A 273 -9.14 21.14 22.30
N THR A 274 -8.90 20.37 21.24
CA THR A 274 -8.53 18.95 21.34
C THR A 274 -7.08 18.77 21.77
N ILE A 275 -6.17 19.56 21.19
CA ILE A 275 -4.76 19.63 21.60
C ILE A 275 -4.64 20.17 23.04
N GLY A 276 -5.42 21.20 23.39
CA GLY A 276 -5.51 21.73 24.74
C GLY A 276 -5.99 20.69 25.76
N LYS A 277 -7.01 19.88 25.41
CA LYS A 277 -7.49 18.78 26.28
C LYS A 277 -6.47 17.64 26.44
N LEU A 278 -5.71 17.32 25.39
CA LEU A 278 -4.65 16.31 25.45
C LEU A 278 -3.43 16.80 26.25
N ALA A 279 -3.03 18.06 26.07
CA ALA A 279 -1.97 18.69 26.84
C ALA A 279 -2.36 18.81 28.33
N TRP A 280 -3.60 19.21 28.64
CA TRP A 280 -4.10 19.28 30.00
C TRP A 280 -4.17 17.90 30.69
N LYS A 281 -4.64 16.87 29.97
CA LYS A 281 -4.61 15.48 30.47
C LYS A 281 -3.19 14.95 30.67
N GLY A 282 -2.23 15.35 29.83
CA GLY A 282 -0.82 15.03 30.01
C GLY A 282 -0.24 15.67 31.26
N ILE A 283 -0.53 16.95 31.51
CA ILE A 283 -0.06 17.68 32.69
C ILE A 283 -0.69 17.11 33.98
N GLN A 284 -1.96 16.71 33.96
CA GLN A 284 -2.64 16.04 35.09
C GLN A 284 -2.11 14.64 35.42
N MET A 285 -1.34 14.00 34.53
CA MET A 285 -0.69 12.72 34.83
C MET A 285 0.69 12.89 35.47
N PHE A 286 1.24 14.11 35.46
CA PHE A 286 2.58 14.43 35.99
C PHE A 286 2.53 15.23 37.32
N PHE A 287 1.34 15.58 37.81
CA PHE A 287 1.09 16.21 39.12
C PHE A 287 -0.04 15.47 39.83
#